data_AF-A0A1H3SYV3-F1
#
_entry.id   AF-A0A1H3SYV3-F1
#
_cell.length_a   1.000
_cell.length_b   1.000
_cell.length_c   1.000
_cell.angle_alpha   90.00
_cell.angle_beta   90.00
_cell.angle_gamma   90.00
#
_symmetry.space_group_name_H-M   'P 1'
#
loop_
_entity.id
_entity.type
_entity.pdbx_description
1 polymer ?
#
loop_
_entity_poly.entity_id
_entity_poly.type
_entity_poly.pdbx_seq_one_letter_code
_entity_poly.pdbx_strand_id
1 'polypeptide(L)' 'MKRCIIKVAGACYTALFPSTCAAVADAMTRFPYATKISVRLA' A
#
# COMPACT_ATOMS: atom_id res chain seq x y z
N MET A 1 -1.96 13.75 -6.93
CA MET A 1 -1.68 12.61 -6.01
C MET A 1 -3.01 11.98 -5.61
N LYS A 2 -3.05 10.67 -5.34
CA LYS A 2 -4.26 9.90 -5.03
C LYS A 2 -4.16 9.32 -3.63
N ARG A 3 -5.27 9.33 -2.89
CA ARG A 3 -5.33 8.71 -1.57
C ARG A 3 -5.53 7.21 -1.76
N CYS A 4 -4.58 6.42 -1.26
CA CYS A 4 -4.62 4.98 -1.32
C CYS A 4 -4.82 4.42 0.09
N ILE A 5 -5.63 3.38 0.21
CA ILE A 5 -5.75 2.54 1.40
C ILE A 5 -4.91 1.29 1.14
N ILE A 6 -3.88 1.09 1.96
CA ILE A 6 -2.94 -0.02 1.88
C ILE A 6 -3.24 -0.98 3.04
N LYS A 7 -3.41 -2.25 2.72
CA LYS A 7 -3.57 -3.34 3.69
C LYS A 7 -2.40 -4.32 3.55
N VAL A 8 -1.69 -4.57 4.64
CA VAL A 8 -0.52 -5.46 4.68
C VAL A 8 -0.60 -6.33 5.93
N ALA A 9 -0.66 -7.65 5.76
CA ALA A 9 -0.58 -8.64 6.85
C ALA A 9 -1.41 -8.30 8.13
N GLY A 10 -2.62 -7.73 7.97
CA GLY A 10 -3.51 -7.35 9.07
C GLY A 10 -3.42 -5.87 9.50
N ALA A 11 -2.39 -5.15 9.09
CA ALA A 11 -2.31 -3.69 9.23
C ALA A 11 -3.00 -2.98 8.06
N CYS A 12 -3.60 -1.82 8.32
CA CYS A 12 -4.19 -0.96 7.31
C CYS A 12 -3.75 0.47 7.55
N TYR A 13 -3.27 1.16 6.51
CA TYR A 13 -2.91 2.57 6.58
C TYR A 13 -3.33 3.31 5.30
N THR A 14 -3.46 4.63 5.40
CA THR A 14 -3.75 5.49 4.26
C THR A 14 -2.60 6.44 3.99
N ALA A 15 -2.20 6.55 2.73
CA ALA A 15 -1.17 7.48 2.31
C ALA A 15 -1.45 8.01 0.90
N LEU A 16 -0.81 9.12 0.57
CA LEU A 16 -0.92 9.76 -0.75
C LEU A 16 0.16 9.24 -1.67
N PHE A 17 -0.24 8.70 -2.82
CA PHE A 17 0.68 8.17 -3.82
C PHE A 17 0.35 8.72 -5.22
N PRO A 18 1.32 8.77 -6.14
CA PRO A 18 1.05 9.17 -7.52
C PRO A 18 0.16 8.15 -8.25
N SER A 19 0.24 6.87 -7.90
CA SER A 19 -0.56 5.78 -8.44
C SER A 19 -0.74 4.65 -7.42
N THR A 20 -1.65 3.71 -7.68
CA THR A 20 -1.80 2.49 -6.87
C THR A 20 -0.55 1.60 -6.97
N CYS A 21 0.11 1.54 -8.13
CA CYS A 21 1.37 0.80 -8.30
C CYS A 21 2.49 1.37 -7.42
N ALA A 22 2.60 2.71 -7.32
CA ALA A 22 3.57 3.35 -6.44
C ALA A 22 3.30 3.02 -4.95
N ALA A 23 2.02 2.93 -4.56
CA ALA A 23 1.63 2.52 -3.22
C ALA A 23 1.97 1.04 -2.94
N VAL A 24 1.85 0.16 -3.93
CA VAL A 24 2.26 -1.25 -3.80
C VAL A 24 3.77 -1.37 -3.66
N ALA A 25 4.54 -0.64 -4.49
CA ALA A 25 6.00 -0.66 -4.43
C ALA A 25 6.52 -0.19 -3.06
N ASP A 26 5.98 0.93 -2.53
CA ASP A 26 6.28 1.41 -1.19
C ASP A 26 5.95 0.36 -0.11
N ALA A 27 4.78 -0.28 -0.21
CA ALA A 27 4.36 -1.31 0.73
C ALA A 27 5.28 -2.54 0.69
N MET A 28 5.74 -2.97 -0.49
CA MET A 28 6.70 -4.07 -0.63
C MET A 28 8.05 -3.73 -0.02
N THR A 29 8.54 -2.50 -0.21
CA THR A 29 9.81 -2.05 0.39
C THR A 29 9.73 -1.96 1.91
N ARG A 30 8.61 -1.45 2.45
CA ARG A 30 8.41 -1.30 3.90
C ARG A 30 8.12 -2.62 4.61
N PHE A 31 7.48 -3.56 3.94
CA PHE A 31 7.08 -4.85 4.49
C PHE A 31 7.60 -6.00 3.61
N PRO A 32 8.93 -6.24 3.57
CA PRO A 32 9.53 -7.22 2.67
C PRO A 32 9.10 -8.66 2.94
N TYR A 33 8.63 -8.95 4.16
CA TYR A 33 8.13 -10.27 4.56
C TYR A 33 6.61 -10.42 4.43
N ALA A 34 5.90 -9.38 3.94
CA ALA A 34 4.47 -9.47 3.78
C ALA A 34 4.09 -10.39 2.63
N THR A 35 3.35 -11.45 2.94
CA THR A 35 2.85 -12.41 1.95
C THR A 35 1.62 -11.90 1.20
N LYS A 36 0.93 -10.88 1.74
CA LYS A 36 -0.27 -10.30 1.15
C LYS A 36 -0.29 -8.79 1.33
N ILE A 37 -0.30 -8.09 0.20
CA ILE A 37 -0.48 -6.64 0.09
C ILE A 37 -1.73 -6.39 -0.75
N SER A 38 -2.58 -5.48 -0.31
CA SER A 38 -3.74 -5.04 -1.09
C SER A 38 -3.83 -3.52 -1.04
N VAL A 39 -3.92 -2.91 -2.21
CA VAL A 39 -4.05 -1.46 -2.35
C VAL A 39 -5.34 -1.16 -3.08
N ARG A 40 -6.11 -0.20 -2.57
CA ARG A 40 -7.26 0.37 -3.26
C ARG A 40 -7.24 1.88 -3.16
N LEU A 41 -7.88 2.57 -4.10
CA LEU A 41 -8.15 3.99 -3.96
C LEU A 41 -9.15 4.20 -2.80
N ALA A 42 -8.94 5.25 -2.03
CA ALA A 42 -9.85 5.66 -0.98
C ALA A 42 -11.11 6.32 -1.55
#